data_AF-A0A1Q7YHB5-F1
#
_entry.id   AF-A0A1Q7YHB5-F1
#
_cell.length_a   1.000
_cell.length_b   1.000
_cell.length_c   1.000
_cell.angle_alpha   90.00
_cell.angle_beta   90.00
_cell.angle_gamma   90.00
#
_symmetry.space_group_name_H-M   'P 1'
#
loop_
_entity.id
_entity.type
_entity.pdbx_description
1 polymer ?
#
loop_
_entity_poly.entity_id
_entity_poly.type
_entity_poly.pdbx_seq_one_letter_code
_entity_poly.pdbx_strand_id
1 'polypeptide(L)'
;MPMPALSRARTAMAADPTRKYFAGTDRDRAAFEAGIKLGSIVHQYVGTPLTSETAPSLERAIEAATRVQPLVERVRVRIDKERMRIRGPYKYGVLTEDL
;
A
#
# COMPACT_ATOMS: atom_id res chain seq x y z
N MET A 1 7.47 33.58 9.88
CA MET A 1 8.30 32.51 10.47
C MET A 1 8.42 31.38 9.46
N PRO A 2 9.62 30.96 9.05
CA PRO A 2 9.76 29.85 8.13
C PRO A 2 9.52 28.53 8.89
N MET A 3 8.68 27.66 8.33
CA MET A 3 8.48 26.30 8.83
C MET A 3 9.79 25.51 8.66
N PRO A 4 10.26 24.76 9.67
CA PRO A 4 11.46 23.95 9.53
C PRO A 4 11.19 22.83 8.52
N ALA A 5 12.11 22.67 7.57
CA ALA A 5 12.10 21.57 6.62
C ALA A 5 12.14 20.24 7.39
N LEU A 6 11.12 19.41 7.19
CA LEU A 6 11.10 18.03 7.67
C LEU A 6 12.32 17.31 7.09
N SER A 7 13.32 17.11 7.95
CA SER A 7 14.51 16.31 7.66
C SER A 7 14.05 14.94 7.19
N ARG A 8 14.33 14.62 5.92
CA ARG A 8 14.26 13.24 5.42
C ARG A 8 15.41 12.45 6.03
N ALA A 9 15.35 12.22 7.34
CA ALA A 9 16.07 11.13 7.94
C ALA A 9 15.53 9.87 7.25
N ARG A 10 16.36 9.25 6.40
CA ARG A 10 16.24 7.82 6.15
C ARG A 10 16.37 7.18 7.52
N THR A 11 15.25 6.93 8.18
CA THR A 11 15.20 6.07 9.35
C THR A 11 15.72 4.72 8.85
N ALA A 12 17.01 4.46 9.06
CA ALA A 12 17.52 3.11 9.06
C ALA A 12 16.57 2.34 9.98
N MET A 13 15.89 1.34 9.45
CA MET A 13 14.97 0.52 10.25
C MET A 13 15.70 0.18 11.53
N ALA A 14 15.19 0.70 12.66
CA ALA A 14 15.65 0.31 13.97
C ALA A 14 15.68 -1.23 13.97
N ALA A 15 16.74 -1.81 14.55
CA ALA A 15 16.95 -3.26 14.57
C ALA A 15 15.60 -3.96 14.79
N ASP A 16 15.19 -4.75 13.80
CA ASP A 16 13.83 -5.25 13.74
C ASP A 16 13.49 -6.04 15.01
N PRO A 17 12.59 -5.53 15.88
CA PRO A 17 12.35 -6.11 17.19
C PRO A 17 11.75 -7.52 17.11
N THR A 18 11.23 -7.89 15.94
CA THR A 18 10.57 -9.16 15.69
C THR A 18 11.48 -10.20 15.05
N ARG A 19 12.75 -9.87 14.73
CA ARG A 19 13.69 -10.80 14.08
C ARG A 19 13.87 -12.12 14.83
N LYS A 20 13.86 -12.08 16.16
CA LYS A 20 13.99 -13.25 17.04
C LYS A 20 12.85 -14.26 16.94
N TYR A 21 11.70 -13.86 16.39
CA TYR A 21 10.54 -14.74 16.20
C TYR A 21 10.52 -15.40 14.81
N PHE A 22 11.36 -14.95 13.88
CA PHE A 22 11.33 -15.45 12.51
C PHE A 22 12.35 -16.58 12.34
N ALA A 23 11.84 -17.79 12.09
CA ALA A 23 12.65 -18.91 11.64
C ALA A 23 12.88 -18.80 10.13
N GLY A 24 14.12 -18.60 9.71
CA GLY A 24 14.49 -18.51 8.30
C GLY A 24 15.55 -17.47 7.98
N THR A 25 15.94 -17.46 6.71
CA THR A 25 16.85 -16.46 6.16
C THR A 25 16.15 -15.12 5.95
N ASP A 26 16.92 -14.06 5.74
CA ASP A 26 16.34 -12.75 5.41
C ASP A 26 15.57 -12.78 4.07
N ARG A 27 15.93 -13.69 3.16
CA ARG A 27 15.19 -13.95 1.92
C ARG A 27 13.80 -14.52 2.19
N ASP A 28 13.71 -15.53 3.06
CA ASP A 28 12.42 -16.15 3.42
C ASP A 28 11.53 -15.12 4.12
N ARG A 29 12.13 -14.27 4.94
CA ARG A 29 11.43 -13.18 5.62
C ARG A 29 10.91 -12.13 4.67
N ALA A 30 11.73 -11.70 3.71
CA ALA A 30 11.30 -10.74 2.69
C ALA A 30 10.10 -11.28 1.90
N ALA A 31 10.11 -12.57 1.54
CA ALA A 31 8.99 -13.21 0.87
C ALA A 31 7.73 -13.29 1.75
N PHE A 32 7.89 -13.67 3.03
CA PHE A 32 6.81 -13.74 4.00
C PHE A 32 6.14 -12.38 4.23
N GLU A 33 6.94 -11.35 4.46
CA GLU A 33 6.46 -9.98 4.65
C GLU A 33 5.77 -9.46 3.40
N ALA A 34 6.33 -9.70 2.20
CA ALA A 34 5.67 -9.35 0.95
C ALA A 34 4.29 -10.01 0.83
N GLY A 35 4.14 -11.28 1.24
CA GLY A 35 2.86 -11.97 1.29
C GLY A 35 1.85 -11.30 2.23
N ILE A 36 2.27 -10.92 3.43
CA ILE A 36 1.43 -10.15 4.37
C ILE A 36 0.95 -8.86 3.72
N LYS A 37 1.85 -8.11 3.07
CA LYS A 37 1.51 -6.81 2.47
C LYS A 37 0.52 -6.97 1.31
N LEU A 38 0.77 -7.91 0.40
CA LEU A 38 -0.15 -8.21 -0.71
C LEU A 38 -1.53 -8.60 -0.20
N GLY A 39 -1.62 -9.53 0.76
CA GLY A 39 -2.89 -9.93 1.36
C GLY A 39 -3.61 -8.78 2.05
N SER A 40 -2.87 -7.98 2.83
CA SER A 40 -3.44 -6.82 3.53
C SER A 40 -4.00 -5.78 2.57
N ILE A 41 -3.32 -5.51 1.45
CA ILE A 41 -3.76 -4.53 0.44
C ILE A 41 -5.07 -5.00 -0.19
N VAL A 42 -5.14 -6.26 -0.63
CA VAL A 42 -6.36 -6.79 -1.26
C VAL A 42 -7.54 -6.70 -0.29
N HIS A 43 -7.41 -7.25 0.92
CA HIS A 43 -8.52 -7.29 1.87
C HIS A 43 -8.91 -5.92 2.44
N GLN A 44 -7.97 -4.98 2.56
CA GLN A 44 -8.27 -3.66 3.13
C GLN A 44 -8.95 -2.72 2.14
N TYR A 45 -8.62 -2.81 0.84
CA TYR A 45 -9.00 -1.80 -0.15
C TYR A 45 -10.04 -2.28 -1.17
N VAL A 46 -10.13 -3.58 -1.48
CA VAL A 46 -11.21 -4.11 -2.34
C VAL A 46 -12.56 -3.75 -1.72
N GLY A 47 -13.48 -3.25 -2.55
CA GLY A 47 -14.76 -2.69 -2.13
C GLY A 47 -14.77 -1.16 -1.99
N THR A 48 -13.62 -0.48 -2.09
CA THR A 48 -13.56 0.98 -2.00
C THR A 48 -14.27 1.63 -3.20
N PRO A 49 -15.22 2.56 -2.99
CA PRO A 49 -15.81 3.32 -4.09
C PRO A 49 -14.81 4.35 -4.63
N LEU A 50 -14.72 4.45 -5.96
CA LEU A 50 -13.80 5.36 -6.64
C LEU A 50 -14.31 5.78 -8.02
N THR A 51 -13.73 6.86 -8.54
CA THR A 51 -13.87 7.30 -9.93
C THR A 51 -12.49 7.34 -10.59
N SER A 52 -12.44 7.51 -11.91
CA SER A 52 -11.18 7.67 -12.64
C SER A 52 -10.36 8.86 -12.15
N GLU A 53 -11.03 9.88 -11.61
CA GLU A 53 -10.41 11.09 -11.05
C GLU A 53 -9.87 10.86 -9.63
N THR A 54 -10.55 10.05 -8.82
CA THR A 54 -10.13 9.77 -7.44
C THR A 54 -9.17 8.60 -7.32
N ALA A 55 -9.08 7.72 -8.32
CA ALA A 55 -8.19 6.55 -8.33
C ALA A 55 -6.72 6.91 -8.00
N PRO A 56 -6.10 7.97 -8.57
CA PRO A 56 -4.73 8.34 -8.20
C PRO A 56 -4.58 8.75 -6.73
N SER A 57 -5.64 9.26 -6.10
CA SER A 57 -5.63 9.58 -4.66
C SER A 57 -5.62 8.30 -3.83
N LEU A 58 -6.42 7.31 -4.22
CA LEU A 58 -6.43 6.00 -3.56
C LEU A 58 -5.10 5.27 -3.72
N GLU A 59 -4.51 5.26 -4.92
CA GLU A 59 -3.16 4.71 -5.17
C GLU A 59 -2.14 5.29 -4.18
N ARG A 60 -2.08 6.63 -4.06
CA ARG A 60 -1.16 7.31 -3.13
C ARG A 60 -1.46 6.98 -1.67
N ALA A 61 -2.73 6.85 -1.30
CA ALA A 61 -3.13 6.50 0.06
C ALA A 61 -2.68 5.08 0.42
N ILE A 62 -2.86 4.11 -0.47
CA ILE A 62 -2.40 2.73 -0.30
C ILE A 62 -0.86 2.72 -0.20
N GLU A 63 -0.15 3.40 -1.12
CA GLU A 63 1.30 3.49 -1.07
C GLU A 63 1.82 4.10 0.24
N ALA A 64 1.20 5.18 0.73
CA ALA A 64 1.58 5.80 1.98
C ALA A 64 1.33 4.87 3.18
N ALA A 65 0.17 4.22 3.24
CA ALA A 65 -0.20 3.30 4.31
C ALA A 65 0.66 2.02 4.32
N THR A 66 1.00 1.46 3.16
CA THR A 66 1.89 0.29 3.08
C THR A 66 3.32 0.66 3.45
N ARG A 67 3.81 1.85 3.06
CA ARG A 67 5.20 2.28 3.34
C ARG A 67 5.50 2.42 4.83
N VAL A 68 4.50 2.70 5.67
CA VAL A 68 4.72 2.78 7.13
C VAL A 68 4.78 1.41 7.80
N GLN A 69 4.43 0.33 7.09
CA GLN A 69 4.51 -1.02 7.64
C GLN A 69 5.98 -1.51 7.73
N PRO A 70 6.28 -2.47 8.63
CA PRO A 70 7.63 -2.99 8.79
C PRO A 70 8.21 -3.57 7.49
N LEU A 71 9.51 -3.34 7.29
CA LEU A 71 10.32 -3.95 6.23
C LEU A 71 9.89 -3.58 4.79
N VAL A 72 9.22 -2.44 4.59
CA VAL A 72 8.86 -1.93 3.27
C VAL A 72 9.85 -0.85 2.80
N GLU A 73 10.67 -1.16 1.81
CA GLU A 73 11.58 -0.18 1.19
C GLU A 73 10.83 0.71 0.17
N ARG A 74 10.04 0.08 -0.69
CA ARG A 74 9.28 0.75 -1.76
C ARG A 74 7.99 -0.02 -2.02
N VAL A 75 6.94 0.74 -2.25
CA VAL A 75 5.65 0.26 -2.75
C VAL A 75 5.25 1.16 -3.92
N ARG A 76 4.59 0.56 -4.91
CA ARG A 76 3.94 1.26 -6.01
C ARG A 76 2.59 0.62 -6.26
N VAL A 77 1.55 1.42 -6.36
CA VAL A 77 0.19 0.96 -6.62
C VAL A 77 -0.29 1.61 -7.90
N ARG A 78 -1.00 0.84 -8.71
CA ARG A 78 -1.66 1.31 -9.93
C ARG A 78 -3.02 0.65 -10.02
N ILE A 79 -4.03 1.43 -10.33
CA ILE A 79 -5.40 0.98 -10.60
C ILE A 79 -5.61 1.14 -12.11
N ASP A 80 -5.91 0.04 -12.78
CA ASP A 80 -6.26 -0.02 -14.19
C ASP A 80 -7.68 0.50 -14.41
N LYS A 81 -7.77 1.83 -14.54
CA LYS A 81 -9.04 2.54 -14.76
C LYS A 81 -9.77 2.09 -16.04
N GLU A 82 -9.08 1.51 -17.02
CA GLU A 82 -9.72 1.03 -18.25
C GLU A 82 -10.61 -0.20 -18.00
N ARG A 83 -10.32 -0.95 -16.93
CA ARG A 83 -11.12 -2.09 -16.49
C ARG A 83 -12.28 -1.70 -15.56
N MET A 84 -12.34 -0.45 -15.13
CA MET A 84 -13.33 0.01 -14.16
C MET A 84 -14.74 0.02 -14.74
N ARG A 85 -15.64 -0.67 -14.07
CA ARG A 85 -17.05 -0.73 -14.42
C ARG A 85 -17.87 0.15 -13.49
N ILE A 86 -18.45 1.21 -14.05
CA ILE A 86 -19.43 2.04 -13.34
C ILE A 86 -20.77 1.31 -13.35
N ARG A 87 -21.40 1.21 -12.17
CA ARG A 87 -22.72 0.57 -12.02
C ARG A 87 -23.66 1.48 -11.26
N GLY A 88 -24.95 1.41 -11.61
CA GLY A 88 -26.00 2.15 -10.92
C GLY A 88 -26.01 3.65 -11.23
N PRO A 89 -26.94 4.39 -10.61
CA PRO A 89 -27.23 5.79 -10.98
C PRO A 89 -26.14 6.78 -10.54
N TYR A 90 -25.21 6.38 -9.67
CA TYR A 90 -24.33 7.29 -8.94
C TYR A 90 -22.93 7.50 -9.54
N LYS A 91 -22.69 7.05 -10.78
CA LYS A 91 -21.48 7.34 -11.58
C LYS A 91 -20.12 7.05 -10.90
N TYR A 92 -20.05 6.05 -10.02
CA TYR A 92 -18.79 5.54 -9.45
C TYR A 92 -18.62 4.04 -9.70
N GLY A 93 -17.36 3.59 -9.68
CA GLY A 93 -16.97 2.18 -9.69
C GLY A 93 -16.56 1.72 -8.30
N VAL A 94 -16.33 0.43 -8.14
CA VAL A 94 -15.84 -0.18 -6.90
C VAL A 94 -14.50 -0.85 -7.21
N LEU A 95 -13.52 -0.70 -6.32
CA LEU A 95 -12.24 -1.38 -6.46
C LEU A 95 -12.46 -2.90 -6.34
N THR A 96 -12.17 -3.65 -7.39
CA THR A 96 -12.20 -5.11 -7.48
C THR A 96 -10.79 -5.64 -7.69
N GLU A 97 -10.62 -6.96 -7.59
CA GLU A 97 -9.31 -7.63 -7.67
C GLU A 97 -8.71 -7.62 -9.08
N ASP A 98 -9.53 -7.39 -10.11
CA ASP A 98 -9.14 -7.38 -11.52
C ASP A 98 -8.80 -5.99 -12.07
N LEU A 99 -8.93 -4.96 -11.22
CA LEU A 99 -8.52 -3.57 -11.46
C LEU A 99 -7.04 -3.34 -11.16
#